data_AF-A0A8S9V9X6-F1
#
_entry.id   AF-A0A8S9V9X6-F1
#
_cell.length_a   1.000
_cell.length_b   1.000
_cell.length_c   1.000
_cell.angle_alpha   90.00
_cell.angle_beta   90.00
_cell.angle_gamma   90.00
#
_symmetry.space_group_name_H-M   'P 1'
#
loop_
_entity.id
_entity.type
_entity.pdbx_description
1 polymer ?
#
loop_
_entity_poly.entity_id
_entity_poly.type
_entity_poly.pdbx_seq_one_letter_code
_entity_poly.pdbx_strand_id
1 'polypeptide(L)'
;MGKSITTEQEFSKLEQRLVQTADDATNCLKVLKGNLSEFDSRHKLFFVNTSKSYLRSGIRAAKDKASELRAAANQIAECESPSESEITASRSAMHATADALNEIARSARTYDKNNVKSKGISGVVSSLLGGKKQAKKESKTSEDKDPVGMANNRVGSQGILRAPDTVEEVVTATLSDCFSGFTDLQHRIATSEKALSPLFAKRIDDPAEAS
;
A
#
# COMPACT_ATOMS: atom_id res chain seq x y z
N MET A 1 -35.68 -19.41 -15.53
CA MET A 1 -34.81 -20.03 -14.50
C MET A 1 -33.32 -19.73 -14.69
N GLY A 2 -32.77 -19.56 -15.90
CA GLY A 2 -31.31 -19.41 -16.09
C GLY A 2 -30.64 -18.12 -15.54
N LYS A 3 -31.37 -17.01 -15.37
CA LYS A 3 -30.78 -15.72 -14.93
C LYS A 3 -30.38 -15.69 -13.44
N SER A 4 -31.15 -16.35 -12.56
CA SER A 4 -30.83 -16.43 -11.12
C SER A 4 -29.57 -17.25 -10.89
N ILE A 5 -29.47 -18.39 -11.57
CA ILE A 5 -28.34 -19.32 -11.49
C ILE A 5 -27.02 -18.63 -11.91
N THR A 6 -27.05 -17.79 -12.95
CA THR A 6 -25.87 -17.04 -13.37
C THR A 6 -25.47 -15.96 -12.36
N THR A 7 -26.42 -15.31 -11.69
CA THR A 7 -26.12 -14.27 -10.70
C THR A 7 -25.59 -14.87 -9.40
N GLU A 8 -26.19 -15.95 -8.92
CA GLU A 8 -25.71 -16.70 -7.74
C GLU A 8 -24.27 -17.20 -7.95
N GLN A 9 -23.96 -17.71 -9.15
CA GLN A 9 -22.62 -18.16 -9.47
C GLN A 9 -21.59 -17.01 -9.44
N GLU A 10 -21.93 -15.82 -9.95
CA GLU A 10 -21.03 -14.67 -9.89
C GLU A 10 -20.84 -14.16 -8.45
N PHE A 11 -21.86 -14.25 -7.60
CA PHE A 11 -21.76 -13.91 -6.17
C PHE A 11 -20.87 -14.88 -5.40
N SER A 12 -20.99 -16.19 -5.65
CA SER A 12 -20.08 -17.18 -5.04
C SER A 12 -18.62 -16.96 -5.46
N LYS A 13 -18.38 -16.60 -6.73
CA LYS A 13 -17.03 -16.20 -7.19
C LYS A 13 -16.54 -14.91 -6.53
N LEU A 14 -17.43 -13.95 -6.28
CA LEU A 14 -17.11 -12.70 -5.60
C LEU A 14 -16.73 -12.96 -4.13
N GLU A 15 -17.52 -13.76 -3.42
CA GLU A 15 -17.24 -14.22 -2.06
C GLU A 15 -15.83 -14.84 -1.96
N GLN A 16 -15.56 -15.85 -2.81
CA GLN A 16 -14.26 -16.51 -2.84
C GLN A 16 -13.12 -15.52 -3.09
N ARG A 17 -13.33 -14.55 -4.01
CA ARG A 17 -12.30 -13.57 -4.33
C ARG A 17 -12.07 -12.57 -3.19
N LEU A 18 -13.10 -12.19 -2.45
CA LEU A 18 -12.98 -11.34 -1.27
C LEU A 18 -12.17 -12.03 -0.17
N VAL A 19 -12.47 -13.30 0.13
CA VAL A 19 -11.71 -14.10 1.12
C VAL A 19 -10.24 -14.20 0.70
N GLN A 20 -9.98 -14.56 -0.57
CA GLN A 20 -8.62 -14.67 -1.07
C GLN A 20 -7.87 -13.34 -0.95
N THR A 21 -8.49 -12.23 -1.33
CA THR A 21 -7.87 -10.90 -1.27
C THR A 21 -7.59 -10.47 0.18
N ALA A 22 -8.47 -10.81 1.12
CA ALA A 22 -8.27 -10.56 2.55
C ALA A 22 -7.07 -11.34 3.12
N ASP A 23 -6.93 -12.61 2.72
CA ASP A 23 -5.82 -13.46 3.14
C ASP A 23 -4.49 -13.03 2.51
N ASP A 24 -4.50 -12.72 1.21
CA ASP A 24 -3.35 -12.15 0.51
C ASP A 24 -2.89 -10.85 1.19
N ALA A 25 -3.82 -9.98 1.61
CA ALA A 25 -3.50 -8.70 2.27
C ALA A 25 -2.86 -8.95 3.63
N THR A 26 -3.47 -9.85 4.40
CA THR A 26 -2.98 -10.21 5.72
C THR A 26 -1.58 -10.83 5.65
N ASN A 27 -1.32 -11.67 4.65
CA ASN A 27 -0.04 -12.31 4.43
C ASN A 27 1.02 -11.32 3.90
N CYS A 28 0.67 -10.47 2.93
CA CYS A 28 1.49 -9.37 2.46
C CYS A 28 1.96 -8.47 3.62
N LEU A 29 1.05 -8.10 4.53
CA LEU A 29 1.36 -7.27 5.69
C LEU A 29 2.23 -7.99 6.73
N LYS A 30 2.17 -9.33 6.80
CA LYS A 30 3.11 -10.11 7.62
C LYS A 30 4.51 -10.10 7.01
N VAL A 31 4.61 -10.33 5.70
CA VAL A 31 5.89 -10.27 4.95
C VAL A 31 6.51 -8.89 5.08
N LEU A 32 5.72 -7.83 4.90
CA LEU A 32 6.18 -6.44 5.07
C LEU A 32 6.80 -6.20 6.44
N LYS A 33 6.13 -6.65 7.51
CA LYS A 33 6.67 -6.52 8.88
C LYS A 33 8.02 -7.25 9.02
N GLY A 34 8.21 -8.38 8.35
CA GLY A 34 9.48 -9.11 8.28
C GLY A 34 10.54 -8.29 7.55
N ASN A 35 10.24 -7.84 6.33
CA ASN A 35 11.15 -7.05 5.50
C ASN A 35 11.59 -5.74 6.16
N LEU A 36 10.69 -5.07 6.88
CA LEU A 36 11.04 -3.88 7.67
C LEU A 36 12.00 -4.21 8.84
N SER A 37 11.83 -5.38 9.48
CA SER A 37 12.76 -5.82 10.53
C SER A 37 14.15 -6.10 9.97
N GLU A 38 14.21 -6.68 8.77
CA GLU A 38 15.45 -6.95 8.07
C GLU A 38 16.13 -5.65 7.60
N PHE A 39 15.35 -4.71 7.04
CA PHE A 39 15.82 -3.37 6.72
C PHE A 39 16.41 -2.68 7.96
N ASP A 40 15.68 -2.65 9.07
CA ASP A 40 16.14 -2.05 10.31
C ASP A 40 17.48 -2.66 10.77
N SER A 41 17.63 -3.98 10.65
CA SER A 41 18.86 -4.70 11.01
C SER A 41 20.04 -4.32 10.09
N ARG A 42 19.82 -4.30 8.77
CA ARG A 42 20.84 -3.93 7.77
C ARG A 42 21.32 -2.49 7.94
N HIS A 43 20.41 -1.58 8.30
CA HIS A 43 20.71 -0.17 8.50
C HIS A 43 21.09 0.19 9.96
N LYS A 44 21.29 -0.81 10.82
CA LYS A 44 21.69 -0.66 12.24
C LYS A 44 20.74 0.21 13.07
N LEU A 45 19.44 0.13 12.77
CA LEU A 45 18.38 0.82 13.47
C LEU A 45 17.89 -0.05 14.64
N PHE A 46 18.58 0.04 15.78
CA PHE A 46 18.37 -0.90 16.91
C PHE A 46 17.52 -0.38 18.07
N PHE A 47 17.39 0.94 18.25
CA PHE A 47 16.83 1.51 19.49
C PHE A 47 15.71 2.53 19.29
N VAL A 48 15.92 3.59 18.51
CA VAL A 48 14.95 4.69 18.37
C VAL A 48 14.55 4.87 16.91
N ASN A 49 13.26 5.08 16.67
CA ASN A 49 12.68 5.40 15.35
C ASN A 49 12.95 4.34 14.26
N THR A 50 12.82 3.05 14.58
CA THR A 50 12.91 1.99 13.57
C THR A 50 11.75 2.07 12.58
N SER A 51 11.99 1.68 11.32
CA SER A 51 10.97 1.72 10.26
C SER A 51 9.78 0.82 10.62
N LYS A 52 10.04 -0.35 11.18
CA LYS A 52 9.02 -1.28 11.67
C LYS A 52 8.14 -0.66 12.76
N SER A 53 8.74 0.04 13.72
CA SER A 53 7.99 0.69 14.80
C SER A 53 7.14 1.83 14.26
N TYR A 54 7.72 2.66 13.38
CA TYR A 54 7.06 3.80 12.76
C TYR A 54 5.82 3.40 11.94
N LEU A 55 5.91 2.32 11.16
CA LEU A 55 4.81 1.86 10.29
C LEU A 55 3.81 0.91 11.00
N ARG A 56 4.04 0.57 12.27
CA ARG A 56 3.26 -0.44 12.98
C ARG A 56 1.75 -0.15 13.02
N SER A 57 1.37 1.10 13.27
CA SER A 57 -0.04 1.52 13.33
C SER A 57 -0.70 1.39 11.96
N GLY A 58 -0.04 1.84 10.89
CA GLY A 58 -0.53 1.71 9.52
C GLY A 58 -0.72 0.25 9.11
N ILE A 59 0.25 -0.62 9.43
CA ILE A 59 0.16 -2.07 9.18
C ILE A 59 -1.04 -2.69 9.93
N ARG A 60 -1.29 -2.26 11.18
CA ARG A 60 -2.44 -2.73 11.95
C ARG A 60 -3.75 -2.27 11.32
N ALA A 61 -3.87 -0.98 11.00
CA ALA A 61 -5.05 -0.42 10.37
C ALA A 61 -5.36 -1.12 9.03
N ALA A 62 -4.36 -1.40 8.20
CA ALA A 62 -4.54 -2.13 6.95
C ALA A 62 -5.01 -3.57 7.16
N LYS A 63 -4.56 -4.25 8.23
CA LYS A 63 -5.08 -5.58 8.60
C LYS A 63 -6.53 -5.52 9.05
N ASP A 64 -6.86 -4.53 9.85
CA ASP A 64 -8.23 -4.32 10.32
C ASP A 64 -9.14 -4.06 9.09
N LYS A 65 -8.71 -3.25 8.12
CA LYS A 65 -9.43 -3.06 6.85
C LYS A 65 -9.50 -4.31 5.97
N ALA A 66 -8.45 -5.12 5.91
CA ALA A 66 -8.51 -6.41 5.24
C ALA A 66 -9.52 -7.37 5.89
N SER A 67 -9.79 -7.25 7.19
CA SER A 67 -10.84 -8.03 7.84
C SER A 67 -12.26 -7.60 7.42
N GLU A 68 -12.44 -6.35 6.98
CA GLU A 68 -13.71 -5.87 6.42
C GLU A 68 -14.03 -6.54 5.07
N LEU A 69 -13.02 -6.90 4.27
CA LEU A 69 -13.21 -7.73 3.06
C LEU A 69 -13.78 -9.10 3.41
N ARG A 70 -13.27 -9.71 4.50
CA ARG A 70 -13.76 -10.99 4.98
C ARG A 70 -15.18 -10.88 5.55
N ALA A 71 -15.48 -9.79 6.25
CA ALA A 71 -16.82 -9.50 6.72
C ALA A 71 -17.82 -9.34 5.54
N ALA A 72 -17.43 -8.63 4.49
CA ALA A 72 -18.24 -8.51 3.27
C ALA A 72 -18.45 -9.86 2.57
N ALA A 73 -17.45 -10.74 2.55
CA ALA A 73 -17.60 -12.10 2.04
C ALA A 73 -18.63 -12.90 2.87
N ASN A 74 -18.54 -12.83 4.20
CA ASN A 74 -19.50 -13.51 5.07
C ASN A 74 -20.93 -12.98 4.86
N GLN A 75 -21.10 -11.68 4.66
CA GLN A 75 -22.41 -11.09 4.32
C GLN A 75 -22.97 -11.66 3.02
N ILE A 76 -22.15 -11.89 2.00
CA ILE A 76 -22.57 -12.55 0.76
C ILE A 76 -22.99 -14.00 1.04
N ALA A 77 -22.21 -14.74 1.81
CA ALA A 77 -22.47 -16.15 2.12
C ALA A 77 -23.75 -16.35 2.96
N GLU A 78 -24.07 -15.39 3.84
CA GLU A 78 -25.25 -15.41 4.69
C GLU A 78 -26.52 -14.90 3.97
N CYS A 79 -26.37 -14.24 2.81
CA CYS A 79 -27.49 -13.66 2.09
C CYS A 79 -28.25 -14.73 1.29
N GLU A 80 -29.56 -14.83 1.49
CA GLU A 80 -30.42 -15.80 0.79
C GLU A 80 -30.55 -15.52 -0.70
N SER A 81 -30.25 -14.29 -1.15
CA SER A 81 -30.30 -13.91 -2.56
C SER A 81 -29.30 -12.81 -2.93
N PRO A 82 -28.78 -12.80 -4.16
CA PRO A 82 -27.87 -11.74 -4.63
C PRO A 82 -28.45 -10.33 -4.46
N SER A 83 -27.66 -9.44 -3.85
CA SER A 83 -28.16 -8.15 -3.37
C SER A 83 -27.16 -7.00 -3.54
N GLU A 84 -27.69 -5.78 -3.75
CA GLU A 84 -26.91 -4.57 -4.05
C GLU A 84 -26.15 -4.05 -2.82
N SER A 85 -26.68 -4.25 -1.62
CA SER A 85 -26.02 -3.83 -0.37
C SER A 85 -24.70 -4.54 -0.15
N GLU A 86 -24.62 -5.84 -0.45
CA GLU A 86 -23.46 -6.71 -0.26
C GLU A 86 -22.38 -6.38 -1.28
N ILE A 87 -22.79 -6.06 -2.52
CA ILE A 87 -21.89 -5.51 -3.53
C ILE A 87 -21.32 -4.17 -3.08
N THR A 88 -22.17 -3.29 -2.55
CA THR A 88 -21.74 -1.96 -2.07
C THR A 88 -20.80 -2.10 -0.87
N ALA A 89 -21.07 -3.01 0.05
CA ALA A 89 -20.20 -3.36 1.16
C ALA A 89 -18.85 -3.90 0.67
N SER A 90 -18.86 -4.81 -0.32
CA SER A 90 -17.66 -5.36 -0.95
C SER A 90 -16.80 -4.27 -1.59
N ARG A 91 -17.42 -3.36 -2.34
CA ARG A 91 -16.75 -2.22 -2.97
C ARG A 91 -16.14 -1.27 -1.94
N SER A 92 -16.90 -0.95 -0.89
CA SER A 92 -16.45 -0.08 0.20
C SER A 92 -15.24 -0.68 0.94
N ALA A 93 -15.32 -1.97 1.31
CA ALA A 93 -14.23 -2.69 1.97
C ALA A 93 -12.96 -2.76 1.10
N MET A 94 -13.12 -2.96 -0.21
CA MET A 94 -12.01 -2.93 -1.17
C MET A 94 -11.31 -1.56 -1.18
N HIS A 95 -12.07 -0.47 -1.33
CA HIS A 95 -11.51 0.88 -1.32
C HIS A 95 -10.82 1.20 0.01
N ALA A 96 -11.46 0.90 1.14
CA ALA A 96 -10.90 1.14 2.47
C ALA A 96 -9.56 0.38 2.67
N THR A 97 -9.46 -0.86 2.17
CA THR A 97 -8.21 -1.62 2.23
C THR A 97 -7.13 -1.02 1.35
N ALA A 98 -7.46 -0.65 0.10
CA ALA A 98 -6.52 -0.02 -0.81
C ALA A 98 -6.00 1.32 -0.27
N ASP A 99 -6.87 2.14 0.32
CA ASP A 99 -6.51 3.42 0.92
C ASP A 99 -5.57 3.26 2.12
N ALA A 100 -5.83 2.25 2.97
CA ALA A 100 -4.96 1.94 4.11
C ALA A 100 -3.56 1.49 3.65
N LEU A 101 -3.47 0.67 2.60
CA LEU A 101 -2.18 0.25 2.03
C LEU A 101 -1.42 1.42 1.39
N ASN A 102 -2.14 2.31 0.69
CA ASN A 102 -1.56 3.55 0.16
C ASN A 102 -1.07 4.48 1.27
N GLU A 103 -1.74 4.52 2.42
CA GLU A 103 -1.30 5.30 3.58
C GLU A 103 -0.01 4.74 4.20
N ILE A 104 0.18 3.42 4.22
CA ILE A 104 1.47 2.82 4.60
C ILE A 104 2.58 3.32 3.67
N ALA A 105 2.35 3.35 2.36
CA ALA A 105 3.32 3.86 1.40
C ALA A 105 3.62 5.36 1.58
N ARG A 106 2.59 6.18 1.87
CA ARG A 106 2.78 7.60 2.22
C ARG A 106 3.57 7.78 3.50
N SER A 107 3.28 6.97 4.51
CA SER A 107 3.99 6.97 5.79
C SER A 107 5.46 6.56 5.61
N ALA A 108 5.74 5.56 4.77
CA ALA A 108 7.11 5.14 4.44
C ALA A 108 7.92 6.26 3.77
N ARG A 109 7.33 6.94 2.78
CA ARG A 109 7.92 8.15 2.18
C ARG A 109 8.24 9.23 3.21
N THR A 110 7.34 9.42 4.16
CA THR A 110 7.50 10.44 5.21
C THR A 110 8.63 10.07 6.15
N TYR A 111 8.74 8.78 6.50
CA TYR A 111 9.85 8.24 7.26
C TYR A 111 11.19 8.51 6.56
N ASP A 112 11.31 8.15 5.28
CA ASP A 112 12.56 8.34 4.52
C ASP A 112 12.95 9.83 4.46
N LYS A 113 11.99 10.73 4.16
CA LYS A 113 12.23 12.17 4.14
C LYS A 113 12.77 12.69 5.47
N ASN A 114 12.20 12.25 6.59
CA ASN A 114 12.60 12.70 7.92
C ASN A 114 14.00 12.17 8.30
N ASN A 115 14.34 10.95 7.88
CA ASN A 115 15.64 10.34 8.15
C ASN A 115 16.76 10.84 7.21
N VAL A 116 16.42 11.30 6.00
CA VAL A 116 17.36 12.01 5.11
C VAL A 116 17.65 13.41 5.64
N LYS A 117 16.62 14.16 6.06
CA LYS A 117 16.78 15.52 6.61
C LYS A 117 17.58 15.54 7.92
N SER A 118 17.38 14.55 8.80
CA SER A 118 18.13 14.46 10.06
C SER A 118 19.63 14.21 9.85
N LYS A 119 20.01 13.44 8.81
CA LYS A 119 21.42 13.26 8.41
C LYS A 119 22.04 14.53 7.80
N GLY A 120 21.26 15.35 7.09
CA GLY A 120 21.75 16.57 6.43
C GLY A 120 22.05 17.76 7.35
N ILE A 121 21.44 17.84 8.54
CA ILE A 121 21.62 18.97 9.47
C ILE A 121 22.69 18.70 10.53
N SER A 122 23.09 17.43 10.71
CA SER A 122 24.17 17.06 11.64
C SER A 122 25.58 17.46 11.16
N GLY A 123 25.73 17.93 9.92
CA GLY A 123 27.03 18.27 9.32
C GLY A 123 27.53 19.70 9.54
N VAL A 124 26.73 20.62 10.11
CA VAL A 124 27.07 22.07 10.05
C VAL A 124 27.16 22.77 11.41
N VAL A 125 26.91 22.09 12.54
CA VAL A 125 26.89 22.78 13.86
C VAL A 125 28.18 22.68 14.68
N SER A 126 29.23 22.02 14.19
CA SER A 126 30.52 21.96 14.92
C SER A 126 31.49 23.13 14.67
N SER A 127 31.13 24.12 13.84
CA SER A 127 32.06 25.20 13.47
C SER A 127 31.77 26.56 14.12
N LEU A 128 30.80 26.69 15.03
CA LEU A 128 30.46 27.97 15.68
C LEU A 128 30.98 28.14 17.13
N LEU A 129 31.74 27.17 17.65
CA LEU A 129 32.27 27.19 19.03
C LEU A 129 33.80 27.32 19.13
N GLY A 130 34.47 27.78 18.09
CA GLY A 130 35.92 27.99 18.13
C GLY A 130 36.39 29.05 17.16
N GLY A 131 36.87 30.18 17.67
CA GLY A 131 37.62 31.12 16.82
C GLY A 131 37.73 32.54 17.33
N LYS A 132 38.64 32.74 18.29
CA LYS A 132 39.26 34.03 18.55
C LYS A 132 39.97 34.56 17.29
N LYS A 133 40.11 35.89 17.26
CA LYS A 133 40.63 36.74 16.19
C LYS A 133 42.04 36.35 15.67
N GLN A 134 42.15 36.47 14.34
CA GLN A 134 43.27 36.95 13.51
C GLN A 134 44.67 36.30 13.63
N ALA A 135 45.21 35.77 12.53
CA ALA A 135 46.15 36.51 11.67
C ALA A 135 46.54 35.74 10.38
N LYS A 136 46.52 36.52 9.30
CA LYS A 136 47.01 36.41 7.92
C LYS A 136 48.27 35.53 7.65
N LYS A 137 48.23 34.71 6.60
CA LYS A 137 49.32 34.57 5.61
C LYS A 137 48.85 33.96 4.29
N GLU A 138 49.14 34.64 3.18
CA GLU A 138 48.92 34.21 1.79
C GLU A 138 50.08 33.33 1.29
N SER A 139 49.79 32.35 0.43
CA SER A 139 50.64 31.97 -0.73
C SER A 139 49.86 31.05 -1.71
N LYS A 140 49.55 31.62 -2.89
CA LYS A 140 49.59 31.09 -4.28
C LYS A 140 50.24 29.69 -4.48
N THR A 141 49.89 28.77 -5.40
CA THR A 141 49.08 28.67 -6.65
C THR A 141 49.03 27.18 -7.05
N SER A 142 47.98 26.70 -7.72
CA SER A 142 47.96 25.77 -8.90
C SER A 142 46.63 25.00 -8.94
N GLU A 143 45.71 25.37 -9.83
CA GLU A 143 45.42 24.67 -11.09
C GLU A 143 44.41 23.52 -10.95
N ASP A 144 43.26 23.77 -11.58
CA ASP A 144 42.49 22.87 -12.44
C ASP A 144 41.47 21.85 -11.85
N LYS A 145 40.26 22.02 -12.41
CA LYS A 145 39.12 21.08 -12.57
C LYS A 145 38.05 21.04 -11.48
N ASP A 146 37.08 21.92 -11.63
CA ASP A 146 35.66 21.53 -11.62
C ASP A 146 35.26 21.15 -13.07
N PRO A 147 34.14 20.44 -13.37
CA PRO A 147 33.09 19.97 -12.46
C PRO A 147 32.70 18.49 -12.69
N VAL A 148 32.22 17.79 -11.66
CA VAL A 148 31.32 16.64 -11.92
C VAL A 148 30.08 16.80 -11.05
N GLY A 149 29.02 17.29 -11.70
CA GLY A 149 27.67 17.24 -11.17
C GLY A 149 27.25 15.80 -10.92
N MET A 150 26.79 15.52 -9.71
CA MET A 150 26.03 14.32 -9.42
C MET A 150 24.65 14.44 -10.08
N ALA A 151 24.61 14.09 -11.36
CA ALA A 151 23.38 13.72 -12.04
C ALA A 151 22.85 12.45 -11.38
N ASN A 152 21.73 12.56 -10.68
CA ASN A 152 20.94 11.42 -10.22
C ASN A 152 20.30 10.75 -11.45
N ASN A 153 21.08 9.91 -12.13
CA ASN A 153 20.55 8.98 -13.11
C ASN A 153 19.84 7.86 -12.36
N ARG A 154 18.52 7.98 -12.27
CA ARG A 154 17.61 6.84 -12.20
C ARG A 154 17.86 5.98 -13.44
N VAL A 155 18.55 4.87 -13.26
CA VAL A 155 18.60 3.79 -14.24
C VAL A 155 18.10 2.55 -13.53
N GLY A 156 16.92 2.12 -13.94
CA GLY A 156 16.47 0.76 -13.69
C GLY A 156 17.41 -0.20 -14.41
N SER A 157 17.87 -1.20 -13.67
CA SER A 157 18.51 -2.37 -14.26
C SER A 157 18.11 -3.59 -13.43
N GLN A 158 17.09 -4.25 -13.94
CA GLN A 158 16.74 -5.64 -13.69
C GLN A 158 18.00 -6.50 -13.90
N GLY A 159 18.45 -7.25 -12.88
CA GLY A 159 19.54 -8.22 -13.04
C GLY A 159 20.28 -8.67 -11.78
N ILE A 160 20.34 -7.86 -10.73
CA ILE A 160 20.82 -8.25 -9.40
C ILE A 160 19.86 -7.57 -8.43
N LEU A 161 19.13 -8.31 -7.60
CA LEU A 161 18.23 -7.75 -6.59
C LEU A 161 19.08 -7.01 -5.55
N ARG A 162 19.43 -5.74 -5.85
CA ARG A 162 20.01 -4.83 -4.88
C ARG A 162 19.03 -4.74 -3.72
N ALA A 163 19.55 -4.88 -2.50
CA ALA A 163 18.77 -4.65 -1.31
C ALA A 163 18.10 -3.27 -1.39
N PRO A 164 16.80 -3.15 -1.04
CA PRO A 164 16.16 -1.85 -0.93
C PRO A 164 16.92 -0.97 0.05
N ASP A 165 17.24 0.26 -0.35
CA ASP A 165 18.01 1.20 0.48
C ASP A 165 17.13 2.23 1.19
N THR A 166 15.82 2.20 0.91
CA THR A 166 14.81 3.07 1.53
C THR A 166 13.60 2.27 2.02
N VAL A 167 12.87 2.81 2.99
CA VAL A 167 11.66 2.17 3.53
C VAL A 167 10.53 2.19 2.51
N GLU A 168 10.41 3.25 1.71
CA GLU A 168 9.48 3.32 0.59
C GLU A 168 9.72 2.17 -0.39
N GLU A 169 10.96 1.91 -0.80
CA GLU A 169 11.28 0.80 -1.72
C GLU A 169 10.90 -0.56 -1.11
N VAL A 170 11.17 -0.78 0.19
CA VAL A 170 10.74 -2.00 0.89
C VAL A 170 9.22 -2.17 0.83
N VAL A 171 8.47 -1.10 1.14
CA VAL A 171 7.01 -1.12 1.15
C VAL A 171 6.48 -1.34 -0.26
N THR A 172 6.93 -0.56 -1.24
CA THR A 172 6.45 -0.64 -2.62
C THR A 172 6.74 -2.00 -3.24
N ALA A 173 7.96 -2.54 -3.06
CA ALA A 173 8.31 -3.88 -3.57
C ALA A 173 7.47 -4.96 -2.88
N THR A 174 7.29 -4.89 -1.55
CA THR A 174 6.49 -5.91 -0.85
C THR A 174 5.03 -5.87 -1.30
N LEU A 175 4.45 -4.67 -1.43
CA LEU A 175 3.07 -4.52 -1.88
C LEU A 175 2.89 -4.92 -3.35
N SER A 176 3.84 -4.63 -4.24
CA SER A 176 3.75 -5.07 -5.65
C SER A 176 3.83 -6.58 -5.78
N ASP A 177 4.72 -7.22 -5.02
CA ASP A 177 5.02 -8.65 -5.18
C ASP A 177 3.96 -9.54 -4.53
N CYS A 178 3.34 -9.06 -3.46
CA CYS A 178 2.36 -9.82 -2.67
C CYS A 178 0.91 -9.38 -2.93
N PHE A 179 0.66 -8.37 -3.78
CA PHE A 179 -0.68 -7.78 -3.93
C PHE A 179 -1.10 -7.51 -5.38
N SER A 180 -1.43 -8.57 -6.12
CA SER A 180 -2.08 -8.48 -7.45
C SER A 180 -3.61 -8.53 -7.38
N GLY A 181 -4.19 -8.83 -6.21
CA GLY A 181 -5.60 -9.22 -6.08
C GLY A 181 -6.63 -8.10 -6.31
N PHE A 182 -6.27 -6.83 -6.18
CA PHE A 182 -7.26 -5.73 -6.26
C PHE A 182 -7.85 -5.54 -7.65
N THR A 183 -7.06 -5.64 -8.72
CA THR A 183 -7.58 -5.43 -10.08
C THR A 183 -8.59 -6.51 -10.43
N ASP A 184 -8.31 -7.75 -10.06
CA ASP A 184 -9.23 -8.87 -10.25
C ASP A 184 -10.48 -8.74 -9.39
N LEU A 185 -10.33 -8.33 -8.12
CA LEU A 185 -11.46 -8.10 -7.23
C LEU A 185 -12.35 -6.96 -7.74
N GLN A 186 -11.77 -5.86 -8.18
CA GLN A 186 -12.48 -4.73 -8.78
C GLN A 186 -13.27 -5.16 -10.02
N HIS A 187 -12.63 -5.94 -10.92
CA HIS A 187 -13.30 -6.51 -12.08
C HIS A 187 -14.46 -7.44 -11.67
N ARG A 188 -14.27 -8.27 -10.65
CA ARG A 188 -15.30 -9.19 -10.15
C ARG A 188 -16.48 -8.47 -9.52
N ILE A 189 -16.23 -7.41 -8.75
CA ILE A 189 -17.26 -6.52 -8.19
C ILE A 189 -18.08 -5.90 -9.33
N ALA A 190 -17.43 -5.30 -10.33
CA ALA A 190 -18.11 -4.72 -11.49
C ALA A 190 -18.91 -5.75 -12.31
N THR A 191 -18.40 -6.98 -12.44
CA THR A 191 -19.11 -8.08 -13.13
C THR A 191 -20.37 -8.47 -12.36
N SER A 192 -20.28 -8.58 -11.04
CA SER A 192 -21.40 -8.93 -10.16
C SER A 192 -22.47 -7.83 -10.17
N GLU A 193 -22.05 -6.56 -10.19
CA GLU A 193 -22.94 -5.40 -10.34
C GLU A 193 -23.75 -5.47 -11.62
N LYS A 194 -23.07 -5.75 -12.74
CA LYS A 194 -23.71 -5.88 -14.04
C LYS A 194 -24.67 -7.06 -14.10
N ALA A 195 -24.38 -8.15 -13.39
CA ALA A 195 -25.28 -9.30 -13.28
C ALA A 195 -26.56 -8.98 -12.49
N LEU A 196 -26.51 -8.02 -11.55
CA LEU A 196 -27.68 -7.55 -10.80
C LEU A 196 -28.57 -6.58 -11.58
N SER A 197 -28.03 -5.76 -12.48
CA SER A 197 -28.80 -4.68 -13.14
C SER A 197 -30.14 -5.14 -13.78
N PRO A 198 -30.22 -6.32 -14.45
CA PRO A 198 -31.48 -6.83 -15.01
C PRO A 198 -32.51 -7.30 -13.97
N LEU A 199 -32.08 -7.67 -12.76
CA LEU A 199 -32.98 -8.14 -11.69
C LEU A 199 -33.79 -6.99 -11.07
N PHE A 200 -33.26 -5.78 -11.10
CA PHE A 200 -33.95 -4.58 -10.61
C PHE A 200 -34.79 -3.88 -11.68
N ALA A 201 -34.34 -3.89 -12.94
CA ALA A 201 -35.14 -3.37 -14.05
C ALA A 201 -36.48 -4.10 -14.20
N LYS A 202 -36.51 -5.41 -13.92
CA LYS A 202 -37.73 -6.21 -14.03
C LYS A 202 -38.78 -5.91 -12.94
N ARG A 203 -38.39 -5.39 -11.78
CA ARG A 203 -39.32 -5.06 -10.67
C ARG A 203 -40.13 -3.77 -10.91
N ILE A 204 -39.76 -2.97 -11.90
CA ILE A 204 -40.44 -1.70 -12.21
C ILE A 204 -41.59 -1.93 -13.22
N ASP A 205 -41.60 -3.05 -13.93
CA ASP A 205 -42.56 -3.35 -15.00
C ASP A 205 -43.64 -4.40 -14.63
N ASP A 206 -43.80 -4.76 -13.35
CA ASP A 206 -44.95 -5.56 -12.90
C ASP A 206 -46.09 -4.61 -12.48
N PRO A 207 -47.07 -4.30 -13.36
CA PRO A 207 -48.32 -3.73 -12.91
C PRO A 207 -48.98 -4.76 -12.00
N ALA A 208 -49.22 -4.36 -10.75
CA ALA A 208 -50.09 -5.07 -9.84
C ALA A 208 -51.41 -5.38 -10.56
N GLU A 209 -51.63 -6.65 -10.89
CA GLU A 209 -52.87 -7.12 -11.44
C GLU A 209 -53.92 -7.03 -10.34
N ALA A 210 -54.91 -6.18 -10.56
CA ALA A 210 -56.10 -6.06 -9.75
C ALA A 210 -56.85 -7.40 -9.75
N SER A 211 -57.21 -7.88 -8.56
CA SER A 211 -58.46 -8.62 -8.29
C SER A 211 -58.75 -8.58 -6.79
#